data_AF-A0A160PC32-F1
#
_entry.id   AF-A0A160PC32-F1
#
_cell.length_a   1.000
_cell.length_b   1.000
_cell.length_c   1.000
_cell.angle_alpha   90.00
_cell.angle_beta   90.00
_cell.angle_gamma   90.00
#
_symmetry.space_group_name_H-M   'P 1'
#
loop_
_entity.id
_entity.type
_entity.pdbx_description
1 polymer ?
#
loop_
_entity_poly.entity_id
_entity_poly.type
_entity_poly.pdbx_seq_one_letter_code
_entity_poly.pdbx_strand_id
1 'polypeptide(L)'
;MNAVSPARTFAAQARFDTVVAEAFAATRTTRHARDRLIARLHRGAYDGLLLRQAEGFSALPEASERRAALNAIDFAFEPLVLGSLSVAQADAYFAGIEAVLRVGPAEGLYRPGPLWLDTVHHACVFSVLYRMAAFLKARRGIGTVVLLHQGLRPEPRLGLAANVLARMHGVALHLLPLRGHWFAELARRATPDLAVFSLCDMPREALGPIPARRLRARLDLHAGPGLRRGVETVSGSEVFARRLGAAHLVLDYPSRDRIRVRPHDGGPALCPVEDWVFWPALVARGRPDTAPEA
;
A
#
# COMPACT_ATOMS: atom_id res chain seq x y z
N MET A 1 -19.27 -7.11 -14.50
CA MET A 1 -18.44 -6.07 -13.85
C MET A 1 -17.26 -5.80 -14.75
N ASN A 2 -17.27 -4.68 -15.47
CA ASN A 2 -16.18 -4.33 -16.39
C ASN A 2 -14.92 -4.06 -15.56
N ALA A 3 -13.86 -4.81 -15.87
CA ALA A 3 -12.53 -4.54 -15.37
C ALA A 3 -12.16 -3.11 -15.78
N VAL A 4 -12.07 -2.20 -14.81
CA VAL A 4 -11.45 -0.91 -15.06
C VAL A 4 -9.97 -1.21 -15.27
N SER A 5 -9.59 -1.28 -16.54
CA SER A 5 -8.18 -1.26 -16.94
C SER A 5 -7.62 0.09 -16.46
N PRO A 6 -6.51 0.15 -15.69
CA PRO A 6 -5.97 1.43 -15.19
C PRO A 6 -5.46 2.38 -16.29
N ALA A 7 -5.62 2.03 -17.57
CA ALA A 7 -4.69 2.45 -18.60
C ALA A 7 -5.17 3.55 -19.56
N ARG A 8 -6.31 4.22 -19.37
CA ARG A 8 -6.77 5.18 -20.41
C ARG A 8 -7.21 6.58 -19.99
N THR A 9 -7.41 6.87 -18.70
CA THR A 9 -7.81 8.24 -18.29
C THR A 9 -6.66 9.07 -17.71
N PHE A 10 -5.48 8.48 -17.50
CA PHE A 10 -4.30 9.14 -16.90
C PHE A 10 -3.19 9.49 -17.89
N ALA A 11 -3.37 9.25 -19.19
CA ALA A 11 -2.31 9.36 -20.19
C ALA A 11 -1.93 10.81 -20.59
N ALA A 12 -2.63 11.83 -20.09
CA ALA A 12 -2.46 13.21 -20.56
C ALA A 12 -1.55 14.10 -19.69
N GLN A 13 -1.11 13.65 -18.50
CA GLN A 13 -0.22 14.44 -17.63
C GLN A 13 0.84 13.52 -17.03
N ALA A 14 2.12 13.90 -17.17
CA ALA A 14 3.22 13.17 -16.57
C ALA A 14 3.07 13.18 -15.04
N ARG A 15 2.99 11.99 -14.42
CA ARG A 15 3.04 11.84 -12.96
C ARG A 15 4.40 11.30 -12.57
N PHE A 16 4.80 11.51 -11.32
CA PHE A 16 6.10 11.02 -10.87
C PHE A 16 6.22 9.50 -10.97
N ASP A 17 5.17 8.74 -10.63
CA ASP A 17 5.13 7.28 -10.75
C ASP A 17 5.28 6.80 -12.20
N THR A 18 4.68 7.51 -13.17
CA THR A 18 4.81 7.15 -14.59
C THR A 18 6.22 7.40 -15.11
N VAL A 19 6.85 8.52 -14.74
CA VAL A 19 8.24 8.83 -15.09
C VAL A 19 9.21 7.78 -14.53
N VAL A 20 9.00 7.35 -13.29
CA VAL A 20 9.80 6.28 -12.66
C VAL A 20 9.60 4.96 -13.41
N ALA A 21 8.35 4.57 -13.69
CA ALA A 21 8.04 3.35 -14.42
C ALA A 21 8.65 3.32 -15.81
N GLU A 22 8.56 4.42 -16.56
CA GLU A 22 9.18 4.57 -17.89
C GLU A 22 10.71 4.45 -17.83
N ALA A 23 11.34 5.08 -16.83
CA ALA A 23 12.78 5.01 -16.66
C ALA A 23 13.28 3.58 -16.43
N PHE A 24 12.53 2.77 -15.67
CA PHE A 24 12.86 1.35 -15.47
C PHE A 24 12.50 0.47 -16.67
N ALA A 25 11.40 0.77 -17.39
CA ALA A 25 11.03 0.04 -18.61
C ALA A 25 12.03 0.23 -19.75
N ALA A 26 12.65 1.42 -19.84
CA ALA A 26 13.58 1.79 -20.91
C ALA A 26 15.00 1.20 -20.75
N THR A 27 15.31 0.48 -19.67
CA THR A 27 16.70 0.08 -19.36
C THR A 27 16.80 -1.32 -18.79
N ARG A 28 17.82 -2.06 -19.25
CA ARG A 28 18.18 -3.37 -18.68
C ARG A 28 19.04 -3.25 -17.42
N THR A 29 19.68 -2.09 -17.20
CA THR A 29 20.54 -1.83 -16.04
C THR A 29 19.77 -1.08 -14.96
N THR A 30 18.94 -1.80 -14.22
CA THR A 30 17.95 -1.24 -13.26
C THR A 30 18.62 -0.43 -12.14
N ARG A 31 19.78 -0.86 -11.64
CA ARG A 31 20.55 -0.10 -10.62
C ARG A 31 20.99 1.29 -11.12
N HIS A 32 21.59 1.36 -12.30
CA HIS A 32 22.00 2.65 -12.87
C HIS A 32 20.81 3.57 -13.14
N ALA A 33 19.65 3.01 -13.49
CA ALA A 33 18.42 3.78 -13.66
C ALA A 33 17.95 4.41 -12.35
N ARG A 34 17.93 3.62 -11.27
CA ARG A 34 17.66 4.10 -9.92
C ARG A 34 18.60 5.24 -9.52
N ASP A 35 19.91 5.05 -9.66
CA ASP A 35 20.90 6.06 -9.26
C ASP A 35 20.76 7.35 -10.09
N ARG A 36 20.45 7.23 -11.39
CA ARG A 36 20.15 8.39 -12.25
C ARG A 36 18.87 9.12 -11.85
N LEU A 37 17.79 8.40 -11.52
CA LEU A 37 16.55 9.00 -11.02
C LEU A 37 16.81 9.80 -9.74
N ILE A 38 17.53 9.21 -8.79
CA ILE A 38 17.91 9.87 -7.52
C ILE A 38 18.77 11.11 -7.78
N ALA A 39 19.79 11.01 -8.64
CA ALA A 39 20.65 12.15 -8.97
C ALA A 39 19.87 13.28 -9.67
N ARG A 40 18.90 12.95 -10.53
CA ARG A 40 18.01 13.93 -11.18
C ARG A 40 17.05 14.58 -10.18
N LEU A 41 16.50 13.80 -9.25
CA LEU A 41 15.68 14.31 -8.15
C LEU A 41 16.46 15.34 -7.33
N HIS A 42 17.69 15.03 -6.91
CA HIS A 42 18.52 15.97 -6.15
C HIS A 42 18.89 17.25 -6.93
N ARG A 43 18.89 17.21 -8.27
CA ARG A 43 19.08 18.39 -9.13
C ARG A 43 17.80 19.17 -9.42
N GLY A 44 16.67 18.81 -8.81
CA GLY A 44 15.39 19.49 -9.00
C GLY A 44 14.66 19.17 -10.31
N ALA A 45 15.12 18.16 -11.06
CA ALA A 45 14.55 17.84 -12.38
C ALA A 45 13.08 17.40 -12.36
N TYR A 46 12.53 17.14 -11.18
CA TYR A 46 11.17 16.66 -10.97
C TYR A 46 10.33 17.57 -10.06
N ASP A 47 10.80 18.77 -9.70
CA ASP A 47 10.15 19.60 -8.66
C ASP A 47 8.69 19.99 -9.01
N GLY A 48 8.34 20.04 -10.30
CA GLY A 48 6.97 20.24 -10.78
C GLY A 48 6.06 19.00 -10.70
N LEU A 49 6.61 17.84 -10.33
CA LEU A 49 5.89 16.56 -10.18
C LEU A 49 5.84 16.08 -8.72
N LEU A 50 6.40 16.85 -7.78
CA LEU A 50 6.49 16.46 -6.38
C LEU A 50 5.26 16.89 -5.58
N LEU A 51 5.13 16.29 -4.40
CA LEU A 51 3.96 16.40 -3.56
C LEU A 51 3.61 17.84 -3.13
N ARG A 52 4.59 18.77 -3.03
CA ARG A 52 4.31 20.19 -2.73
C ARG A 52 3.38 20.86 -3.74
N GLN A 53 3.29 20.32 -4.95
CA GLN A 53 2.40 20.80 -6.01
C GLN A 53 0.95 20.32 -5.82
N ALA A 54 0.71 19.34 -4.95
CA ALA A 54 -0.63 18.88 -4.62
C ALA A 54 -1.33 19.84 -3.64
N GLU A 55 -2.66 19.94 -3.79
CA GLU A 55 -3.49 20.77 -2.92
C GLU A 55 -3.31 20.38 -1.44
N GLY A 56 -3.06 21.38 -0.60
CA GLY A 56 -2.91 21.18 0.84
C GLY A 56 -1.54 20.70 1.31
N PHE A 57 -0.57 20.53 0.40
CA PHE A 57 0.81 20.08 0.71
C PHE A 57 1.89 21.13 0.44
N SER A 58 1.53 22.39 0.18
CA SER A 58 2.50 23.48 -0.06
C SER A 58 3.47 23.73 1.10
N ALA A 59 3.08 23.41 2.33
CA ALA A 59 3.88 23.54 3.54
C ALA A 59 4.63 22.25 3.94
N LEU A 60 4.71 21.25 3.05
CA LEU A 60 5.39 19.99 3.33
C LEU A 60 6.90 20.24 3.52
N PRO A 61 7.54 19.72 4.60
CA PRO A 61 8.98 19.81 4.76
C PRO A 61 9.72 19.17 3.58
N GLU A 62 10.75 19.84 3.05
CA GLU A 62 11.51 19.33 1.91
C GLU A 62 12.06 17.91 2.15
N ALA A 63 12.55 17.63 3.36
CA ALA A 63 13.06 16.32 3.72
C ALA A 63 11.99 15.20 3.59
N SER A 64 10.74 15.48 3.97
CA SER A 64 9.62 14.53 3.83
C SER A 64 9.25 14.33 2.36
N GLU A 65 9.21 15.41 1.58
CA GLU A 65 8.93 15.32 0.15
C GLU A 65 10.00 14.53 -0.62
N ARG A 66 11.28 14.83 -0.38
CA ARG A 66 12.40 14.12 -1.01
C ARG A 66 12.36 12.65 -0.64
N ARG A 67 12.03 12.32 0.61
CA ARG A 67 11.82 10.94 1.06
C ARG A 67 10.63 10.27 0.34
N ALA A 68 9.52 10.97 0.17
CA ALA A 68 8.36 10.45 -0.58
C ALA A 68 8.73 10.05 -2.01
N ALA A 69 9.54 10.88 -2.68
CA ALA A 69 10.04 10.60 -4.02
C ALA A 69 11.04 9.44 -4.04
N LEU A 70 11.96 9.35 -3.08
CA LEU A 70 12.88 8.22 -2.95
C LEU A 70 12.12 6.92 -2.70
N ASN A 71 11.14 6.92 -1.80
CA ASN A 71 10.30 5.76 -1.50
C ASN A 71 9.52 5.30 -2.74
N ALA A 72 9.01 6.21 -3.57
CA ALA A 72 8.35 5.86 -4.83
C ALA A 72 9.32 5.24 -5.85
N ILE A 73 10.55 5.77 -5.96
CA ILE A 73 11.61 5.18 -6.80
C ILE A 73 11.94 3.76 -6.30
N ASP A 74 12.19 3.61 -5.01
CA ASP A 74 12.59 2.34 -4.39
C ASP A 74 11.47 1.30 -4.49
N PHE A 75 10.22 1.71 -4.25
CA PHE A 75 9.07 0.82 -4.38
C PHE A 75 8.90 0.25 -5.80
N ALA A 76 9.25 1.02 -6.84
CA ALA A 76 9.24 0.56 -8.23
C ALA A 76 10.49 -0.25 -8.59
N PHE A 77 11.61 0.00 -7.91
CA PHE A 77 12.89 -0.69 -8.13
C PHE A 77 12.93 -2.09 -7.50
N GLU A 78 12.44 -2.24 -6.27
CA GLU A 78 12.52 -3.48 -5.49
C GLU A 78 12.09 -4.75 -6.25
N PRO A 79 10.97 -4.78 -6.99
CA PRO A 79 10.54 -5.98 -7.71
C PRO A 79 11.56 -6.47 -8.74
N LEU A 80 12.40 -5.56 -9.25
CA LEU A 80 13.41 -5.84 -10.28
C LEU A 80 14.66 -6.51 -9.72
N VAL A 81 14.88 -6.45 -8.40
CA VAL A 81 16.10 -6.98 -7.76
C VAL A 81 15.81 -8.11 -6.77
N LEU A 82 14.65 -8.07 -6.09
CA LEU A 82 14.33 -9.05 -5.06
C LEU A 82 14.15 -10.47 -5.59
N GLY A 83 13.79 -10.65 -6.86
CA GLY A 83 13.63 -11.97 -7.48
C GLY A 83 14.91 -12.82 -7.52
N SER A 84 16.08 -12.23 -7.30
CA SER A 84 17.38 -12.93 -7.30
C SER A 84 17.85 -13.39 -5.91
N LEU A 85 17.13 -13.02 -4.85
CA LEU A 85 17.54 -13.33 -3.49
C LEU A 85 17.33 -14.82 -3.15
N SER A 86 18.29 -15.40 -2.42
CA SER A 86 18.06 -16.67 -1.73
C SER A 86 16.99 -16.52 -0.64
N VAL A 87 16.43 -17.65 -0.16
CA VAL A 87 15.42 -17.64 0.92
C VAL A 87 15.95 -16.93 2.17
N ALA A 88 17.20 -17.20 2.58
CA ALA A 88 17.81 -16.56 3.74
C ALA A 88 17.98 -15.05 3.57
N GLN A 89 18.40 -14.59 2.37
CA GLN A 89 18.51 -13.17 2.07
C GLN A 89 17.14 -12.47 2.04
N ALA A 90 16.13 -13.14 1.47
CA ALA A 90 14.78 -12.61 1.40
C ALA A 90 14.13 -12.54 2.80
N ASP A 91 14.32 -13.55 3.64
CA ASP A 91 13.89 -13.52 5.04
C ASP A 91 14.55 -12.36 5.80
N ALA A 92 15.87 -12.21 5.69
CA ALA A 92 16.60 -11.09 6.29
C ALA A 92 16.11 -9.72 5.78
N TYR A 93 15.82 -9.60 4.48
CA TYR A 93 15.25 -8.38 3.89
C TYR A 93 13.88 -8.05 4.49
N PHE A 94 12.95 -9.01 4.52
CA PHE A 94 11.61 -8.77 5.08
C PHE A 94 11.64 -8.57 6.60
N ALA A 95 12.53 -9.24 7.32
CA ALA A 95 12.75 -9.08 8.76
C ALA A 95 13.44 -7.77 9.13
N GLY A 96 14.22 -7.17 8.22
CA GLY A 96 14.90 -5.90 8.46
C GLY A 96 13.96 -4.76 8.86
N ILE A 97 12.67 -4.85 8.51
CA ILE A 97 11.68 -3.86 8.90
C ILE A 97 11.49 -3.78 10.43
N GLU A 98 11.80 -4.83 11.20
CA GLU A 98 11.64 -4.81 12.67
C GLU A 98 12.58 -3.84 13.38
N ALA A 99 13.77 -3.62 12.79
CA ALA A 99 14.73 -2.67 13.33
C ALA A 99 14.23 -1.21 13.24
N VAL A 100 13.30 -0.95 12.31
CA VAL A 100 12.82 0.40 11.99
C VAL A 100 11.33 0.60 12.31
N LEU A 101 10.50 -0.45 12.30
CA LEU A 101 9.08 -0.40 12.59
C LEU A 101 8.74 -1.26 13.81
N ARG A 102 8.32 -0.60 14.88
CA ARG A 102 7.87 -1.27 16.12
C ARG A 102 6.36 -1.52 16.06
N VAL A 103 5.95 -2.75 16.36
CA VAL A 103 4.53 -3.10 16.51
C VAL A 103 4.05 -2.65 17.90
N GLY A 104 3.11 -1.72 17.92
CA GLY A 104 2.43 -1.25 19.14
C GLY A 104 1.42 -2.26 19.70
N PRO A 105 0.68 -1.89 20.75
CA PRO A 105 -0.39 -2.72 21.31
C PRO A 105 -1.38 -3.16 20.23
N ALA A 106 -1.86 -4.41 20.32
CA ALA A 106 -2.74 -5.03 19.33
C ALA A 106 -4.11 -5.36 19.94
N GLU A 107 -4.92 -4.33 20.17
CA GLU A 107 -6.27 -4.48 20.71
C GLU A 107 -7.19 -5.21 19.72
N GLY A 108 -8.07 -6.08 20.23
CA GLY A 108 -8.99 -6.88 19.40
C GLY A 108 -8.35 -8.03 18.63
N LEU A 109 -7.01 -8.13 18.62
CA LEU A 109 -6.25 -9.16 17.90
C LEU A 109 -6.65 -10.58 18.31
N TYR A 110 -6.85 -10.82 19.60
CA TYR A 110 -7.04 -12.16 20.17
C TYR A 110 -8.50 -12.66 20.14
N ARG A 111 -9.41 -11.95 19.47
CA ARG A 111 -10.79 -12.44 19.31
C ARG A 111 -10.80 -13.76 18.53
N PRO A 112 -11.63 -14.76 18.93
CA PRO A 112 -11.78 -16.00 18.18
C PRO A 112 -12.24 -15.77 16.74
N GLY A 113 -11.93 -16.72 15.85
CA GLY A 113 -12.35 -16.67 14.44
C GLY A 113 -11.34 -16.00 13.50
N PRO A 114 -11.70 -15.84 12.21
CA PRO A 114 -10.83 -15.24 11.21
C PRO A 114 -10.56 -13.76 11.50
N LEU A 115 -9.44 -13.26 11.00
CA LEU A 115 -9.10 -11.83 11.05
C LEU A 115 -9.31 -11.17 9.70
N TRP A 116 -9.76 -9.93 9.73
CA TRP A 116 -9.75 -9.03 8.59
C TRP A 116 -8.93 -7.79 8.95
N LEU A 117 -7.76 -7.63 8.32
CA LEU A 117 -6.83 -6.54 8.57
C LEU A 117 -6.85 -5.57 7.38
N ASP A 118 -7.37 -4.38 7.61
CA ASP A 118 -7.21 -3.27 6.68
C ASP A 118 -5.85 -2.62 6.82
N THR A 119 -5.18 -2.34 5.71
CA THR A 119 -3.93 -1.59 5.69
C THR A 119 -3.83 -0.74 4.42
N VAL A 120 -2.72 -0.04 4.27
CA VAL A 120 -2.47 0.89 3.15
C VAL A 120 -1.20 0.51 2.40
N HIS A 121 -1.02 1.01 1.19
CA HIS A 121 0.19 0.85 0.39
C HIS A 121 1.32 1.74 0.93
N HIS A 122 1.83 1.33 2.09
CA HIS A 122 3.07 1.83 2.67
C HIS A 122 4.28 1.37 1.82
N ALA A 123 5.37 2.14 1.78
CA ALA A 123 6.58 1.83 1.00
C ALA A 123 7.14 0.43 1.35
N CYS A 124 6.99 0.02 2.60
CA CYS A 124 7.40 -1.30 3.10
C CYS A 124 6.25 -2.31 3.28
N VAL A 125 5.08 -2.12 2.62
CA VAL A 125 3.86 -2.90 2.89
C VAL A 125 4.05 -4.42 2.78
N PHE A 126 4.92 -4.90 1.90
CA PHE A 126 5.19 -6.33 1.75
C PHE A 126 6.02 -6.92 2.89
N SER A 127 7.01 -6.18 3.39
CA SER A 127 7.75 -6.55 4.61
C SER A 127 6.84 -6.50 5.83
N VAL A 128 5.94 -5.51 5.89
CA VAL A 128 4.93 -5.41 6.95
C VAL A 128 3.97 -6.61 6.92
N LEU A 129 3.47 -6.98 5.74
CA LEU A 129 2.63 -8.18 5.57
C LEU A 129 3.38 -9.44 6.01
N TYR A 130 4.63 -9.60 5.58
CA TYR A 130 5.48 -10.74 5.97
C TYR A 130 5.63 -10.84 7.49
N ARG A 131 5.98 -9.74 8.16
CA ARG A 131 6.15 -9.72 9.61
C ARG A 131 4.85 -9.88 10.37
N MET A 132 3.77 -9.26 9.90
CA MET A 132 2.48 -9.42 10.53
C MET A 132 1.97 -10.86 10.40
N ALA A 133 2.18 -11.52 9.26
CA ALA A 133 1.87 -12.93 9.08
C ALA A 133 2.66 -13.84 10.04
N ALA A 134 3.97 -13.63 10.16
CA ALA A 134 4.82 -14.37 11.10
C ALA A 134 4.40 -14.12 12.56
N PHE A 135 4.10 -12.88 12.92
CA PHE A 135 3.61 -12.50 14.24
C PHE A 135 2.25 -13.16 14.56
N LEU A 136 1.31 -13.14 13.62
CA LEU A 136 0.01 -13.78 13.74
C LEU A 136 0.11 -15.31 13.87
N LYS A 137 1.04 -15.95 13.15
CA LYS A 137 1.35 -17.36 13.32
C LYS A 137 1.82 -17.65 14.75
N ALA A 138 2.79 -16.90 15.25
CA ALA A 138 3.37 -17.10 16.57
C ALA A 138 2.37 -16.81 17.71
N ARG A 139 1.50 -15.81 17.55
CA ARG A 139 0.60 -15.34 18.61
C ARG A 139 -0.82 -15.92 18.57
N ARG A 140 -1.29 -16.34 17.40
CA ARG A 140 -2.66 -16.87 17.20
C ARG A 140 -2.72 -18.21 16.46
N GLY A 141 -1.59 -18.76 16.03
CA GLY A 141 -1.58 -19.98 15.24
C GLY A 141 -2.13 -19.80 13.82
N ILE A 142 -2.25 -18.56 13.32
CA ILE A 142 -2.68 -18.28 11.94
C ILE A 142 -1.80 -19.05 10.95
N GLY A 143 -2.38 -20.03 10.27
CA GLY A 143 -1.69 -20.85 9.27
C GLY A 143 -1.90 -20.34 7.85
N THR A 144 -2.96 -19.57 7.63
CA THR A 144 -3.39 -19.15 6.30
C THR A 144 -3.55 -17.63 6.25
N VAL A 145 -2.90 -17.00 5.28
CA VAL A 145 -3.03 -15.58 4.98
C VAL A 145 -3.59 -15.41 3.58
N VAL A 146 -4.60 -14.57 3.41
CA VAL A 146 -5.12 -14.18 2.10
C VAL A 146 -4.88 -12.69 1.90
N LEU A 147 -4.19 -12.32 0.82
CA LEU A 147 -4.11 -10.94 0.36
C LEU A 147 -5.09 -10.72 -0.79
N LEU A 148 -6.00 -9.77 -0.61
CA LEU A 148 -6.90 -9.32 -1.66
C LEU A 148 -6.16 -8.34 -2.60
N HIS A 149 -6.19 -8.58 -3.90
CA HIS A 149 -5.53 -7.69 -4.86
C HIS A 149 -6.38 -7.40 -6.10
N GLN A 150 -6.15 -6.25 -6.74
CA GLN A 150 -6.88 -5.83 -7.95
C GLN A 150 -6.10 -6.12 -9.26
N GLY A 151 -4.80 -6.42 -9.16
CA GLY A 151 -3.90 -6.61 -10.30
C GLY A 151 -4.24 -7.82 -11.19
N LEU A 152 -3.92 -7.71 -12.49
CA LEU A 152 -4.00 -8.82 -13.46
C LEU A 152 -2.96 -9.91 -13.18
N ARG A 153 -1.80 -9.52 -12.64
CA ARG A 153 -0.74 -10.41 -12.18
C ARG A 153 -0.41 -10.06 -10.74
N PRO A 154 -0.05 -11.06 -9.92
CA PRO A 154 0.43 -10.81 -8.57
C PRO A 154 1.76 -10.04 -8.62
N GLU A 155 1.94 -9.15 -7.65
CA GLU A 155 3.16 -8.36 -7.48
C GLU A 155 4.36 -9.31 -7.20
N PRO A 156 5.52 -9.17 -7.88
CA PRO A 156 6.63 -10.14 -7.76
C PRO A 156 7.13 -10.40 -6.34
N ARG A 157 7.15 -9.37 -5.48
CA ARG A 157 7.55 -9.46 -4.07
C ARG A 157 6.60 -10.36 -3.28
N LEU A 158 5.32 -10.43 -3.65
CA LEU A 158 4.36 -11.33 -3.02
C LEU A 158 4.64 -12.80 -3.31
N GLY A 159 5.15 -13.13 -4.51
CA GLY A 159 5.59 -14.48 -4.83
C GLY A 159 6.77 -14.92 -3.97
N LEU A 160 7.75 -14.02 -3.80
CA LEU A 160 8.89 -14.24 -2.91
C LEU A 160 8.44 -14.36 -1.44
N ALA A 161 7.63 -13.41 -0.97
CA ALA A 161 7.10 -13.42 0.39
C ALA A 161 6.31 -14.70 0.69
N ALA A 162 5.48 -15.17 -0.24
CA ALA A 162 4.74 -16.42 -0.08
C ALA A 162 5.65 -17.63 0.09
N ASN A 163 6.68 -17.76 -0.75
CA ASN A 163 7.65 -18.84 -0.67
C ASN A 163 8.44 -18.81 0.65
N VAL A 164 8.89 -17.62 1.08
CA VAL A 164 9.68 -17.47 2.31
C VAL A 164 8.80 -17.72 3.55
N LEU A 165 7.58 -17.16 3.61
CA LEU A 165 6.63 -17.40 4.71
C LEU A 165 6.32 -18.88 4.90
N ALA A 166 6.09 -19.60 3.79
CA ALA A 166 5.79 -21.02 3.84
C ALA A 166 6.98 -21.81 4.41
N ARG A 167 8.21 -21.52 3.97
CA ARG A 167 9.42 -22.25 4.40
C ARG A 167 9.86 -21.92 5.82
N MET A 168 9.81 -20.64 6.20
CA MET A 168 10.37 -20.16 7.47
C MET A 168 9.36 -20.22 8.62
N HIS A 169 8.07 -20.05 8.32
CA HIS A 169 7.03 -19.89 9.33
C HIS A 169 5.86 -20.88 9.18
N GLY A 170 5.83 -21.70 8.12
CA GLY A 170 4.73 -22.62 7.87
C GLY A 170 3.40 -21.88 7.67
N VAL A 171 3.44 -20.70 7.04
CA VAL A 171 2.28 -19.87 6.73
C VAL A 171 2.04 -19.89 5.23
N ALA A 172 0.83 -20.27 4.81
CA ALA A 172 0.42 -20.20 3.41
C ALA A 172 -0.09 -18.80 3.08
N LEU A 173 0.52 -18.13 2.10
CA LEU A 173 0.02 -16.87 1.55
C LEU A 173 -0.71 -17.13 0.23
N HIS A 174 -2.01 -16.84 0.20
CA HIS A 174 -2.85 -16.91 -0.99
C HIS A 174 -3.13 -15.50 -1.52
N LEU A 175 -2.94 -15.32 -2.82
CA LEU A 175 -3.24 -14.08 -3.52
C LEU A 175 -4.60 -14.23 -4.20
N LEU A 176 -5.61 -13.51 -3.71
CA LEU A 176 -6.97 -13.62 -4.21
C LEU A 176 -7.32 -12.37 -5.04
N PRO A 177 -7.49 -12.49 -6.37
CA PRO A 177 -7.88 -11.37 -7.21
C PRO A 177 -9.34 -10.98 -6.95
N LEU A 178 -9.61 -9.68 -6.83
CA LEU A 178 -10.96 -9.13 -6.65
C LEU A 178 -11.76 -9.14 -7.97
N ARG A 179 -12.07 -10.34 -8.49
CA ARG A 179 -12.83 -10.57 -9.73
C ARG A 179 -13.80 -11.74 -9.59
N GLY A 180 -14.85 -11.74 -10.41
CA GLY A 180 -15.84 -12.82 -10.42
C GLY A 180 -16.43 -13.09 -9.03
N HIS A 181 -16.40 -14.36 -8.61
CA HIS A 181 -16.96 -14.84 -7.34
C HIS A 181 -15.93 -14.88 -6.19
N TRP A 182 -14.96 -13.96 -6.17
CA TRP A 182 -13.86 -13.93 -5.20
C TRP A 182 -14.32 -14.09 -3.73
N PHE A 183 -15.41 -13.42 -3.33
CA PHE A 183 -15.86 -13.51 -1.94
C PHE A 183 -16.37 -14.91 -1.58
N ALA A 184 -17.03 -15.60 -2.51
CA ALA A 184 -17.44 -16.99 -2.30
C ALA A 184 -16.23 -17.92 -2.20
N GLU A 185 -15.17 -17.66 -2.97
CA GLU A 185 -13.90 -18.38 -2.82
C GLU A 185 -13.25 -18.12 -1.46
N LEU A 186 -13.20 -16.87 -1.02
CA LEU A 186 -12.69 -16.51 0.31
C LEU A 186 -13.49 -17.20 1.42
N ALA A 187 -14.82 -17.14 1.35
CA ALA A 187 -15.71 -17.72 2.35
C ALA A 187 -15.53 -19.24 2.49
N ARG A 188 -15.24 -19.97 1.40
CA ARG A 188 -14.94 -21.41 1.46
C ARG A 188 -13.63 -21.72 2.18
N ARG A 189 -12.72 -20.75 2.30
CA ARG A 189 -11.43 -20.86 3.01
C ARG A 189 -11.52 -20.29 4.44
N ALA A 190 -12.70 -19.83 4.86
CA ALA A 190 -12.86 -19.15 6.13
C ALA A 190 -12.75 -20.14 7.30
N THR A 191 -11.61 -20.10 7.97
CA THR A 191 -11.30 -20.88 9.16
C THR A 191 -10.84 -19.95 10.28
N PRO A 192 -10.87 -20.38 11.55
CA PRO A 192 -10.37 -19.55 12.65
C PRO A 192 -8.88 -19.17 12.54
N ASP A 193 -8.09 -19.94 11.78
CA ASP A 193 -6.67 -19.69 11.52
C ASP A 193 -6.39 -18.84 10.26
N LEU A 194 -7.43 -18.25 9.66
CA LEU A 194 -7.34 -17.36 8.50
C LEU A 194 -7.12 -15.89 8.93
N ALA A 195 -6.18 -15.22 8.28
CA ALA A 195 -6.08 -13.76 8.28
C ALA A 195 -6.19 -13.20 6.86
N VAL A 196 -7.08 -12.23 6.65
CA VAL A 196 -7.28 -11.54 5.38
C VAL A 196 -6.64 -10.17 5.47
N PHE A 197 -5.76 -9.82 4.53
CA PHE A 197 -5.23 -8.47 4.36
C PHE A 197 -5.93 -7.78 3.19
N SER A 198 -6.41 -6.57 3.44
CA SER A 198 -7.11 -5.73 2.48
C SER A 198 -6.42 -4.37 2.40
N LEU A 199 -6.00 -3.98 1.19
CA LEU A 199 -5.43 -2.66 0.92
C LEU A 199 -6.58 -1.68 0.60
N CYS A 200 -6.89 -0.79 1.55
CA CYS A 200 -8.13 0.01 1.55
C CYS A 200 -7.93 1.49 1.18
N ASP A 201 -6.76 1.82 0.63
CA ASP A 201 -6.26 3.17 0.41
C ASP A 201 -6.19 3.58 -1.05
N MET A 202 -6.87 2.85 -1.94
CA MET A 202 -6.98 3.28 -3.33
C MET A 202 -7.66 4.65 -3.36
N PRO A 203 -6.96 5.72 -3.81
CA PRO A 203 -7.53 7.04 -3.83
C PRO A 203 -8.68 7.07 -4.82
N ARG A 204 -9.75 7.83 -4.52
CA ARG A 204 -10.88 8.01 -5.45
C ARG A 204 -10.39 8.50 -6.82
N GLU A 205 -9.35 9.32 -6.79
CA GLU A 205 -8.61 9.85 -7.92
C GLU A 205 -8.19 8.76 -8.91
N ALA A 206 -7.79 7.58 -8.42
CA ALA A 206 -7.31 6.46 -9.23
C ALA A 206 -8.44 5.61 -9.83
N LEU A 207 -9.70 5.88 -9.45
CA LEU A 207 -10.87 5.14 -9.89
C LEU A 207 -11.65 5.98 -10.90
N GLY A 208 -12.11 5.34 -11.99
CA GLY A 208 -13.08 5.96 -12.91
C GLY A 208 -14.40 6.34 -12.20
N PRO A 209 -15.40 6.90 -12.90
CA PRO A 209 -16.65 7.35 -12.29
C PRO A 209 -17.29 6.23 -11.44
N ILE A 210 -17.28 6.43 -10.12
CA ILE A 210 -17.79 5.45 -9.15
C ILE A 210 -19.25 5.81 -8.83
N PRO A 211 -20.16 4.82 -8.77
CA PRO A 211 -21.52 5.03 -8.25
C PRO A 211 -21.47 5.64 -6.84
N ALA A 212 -22.30 6.65 -6.58
CA ALA A 212 -22.35 7.44 -5.34
C ALA A 212 -22.56 6.63 -4.04
N ARG A 213 -22.90 5.33 -4.14
CA ARG A 213 -23.27 4.43 -3.03
C ARG A 213 -22.14 3.56 -2.47
N ARG A 214 -20.89 3.67 -2.93
CA ARG A 214 -19.78 2.96 -2.26
C ARG A 214 -19.40 3.67 -0.94
N LEU A 215 -19.18 2.86 0.10
CA LEU A 215 -18.72 3.32 1.41
C LEU A 215 -17.40 4.09 1.24
N ARG A 216 -17.44 5.36 1.61
CA ARG A 216 -16.26 6.23 1.64
C ARG A 216 -15.48 5.88 2.89
N ALA A 217 -14.24 5.46 2.71
CA ALA A 217 -13.26 5.38 3.77
C ALA A 217 -12.37 6.63 3.72
N ARG A 218 -11.56 6.83 4.76
CA ARG A 218 -10.65 7.96 4.83
C ARG A 218 -9.28 7.47 5.30
N LEU A 219 -8.26 7.88 4.58
CA LEU A 219 -6.85 7.78 4.99
C LEU A 219 -6.42 9.17 5.44
N ASP A 220 -5.85 9.28 6.63
CA ASP A 220 -5.20 10.51 7.06
C ASP A 220 -3.69 10.40 6.88
N LEU A 221 -3.19 11.19 5.93
CA LEU A 221 -1.78 11.37 5.65
C LEU A 221 -1.22 12.41 6.59
N HIS A 222 -0.10 12.12 7.24
CA HIS A 222 0.56 13.07 8.14
C HIS A 222 2.00 13.35 7.72
N ALA A 223 2.46 14.58 7.96
CA ALA A 223 3.85 14.98 7.73
C ALA A 223 4.31 15.88 8.88
N GLY A 224 5.10 15.31 9.79
CA GLY A 224 5.51 16.01 11.01
C GLY A 224 4.32 16.36 11.94
N PRO A 225 4.55 17.18 12.97
CA PRO A 225 3.61 17.38 14.08
C PRO A 225 2.34 18.17 13.73
N GLY A 226 2.24 18.77 12.53
CA GLY A 226 1.15 19.71 12.21
C GLY A 226 0.42 19.47 10.90
N LEU A 227 1.01 18.76 9.93
CA LEU A 227 0.35 18.54 8.64
C LEU A 227 -0.42 17.22 8.70
N ARG A 228 -1.75 17.29 8.63
CA ARG A 228 -2.63 16.14 8.44
C ARG A 228 -3.64 16.42 7.34
N ARG A 229 -3.68 15.55 6.33
CA ARG A 229 -4.59 15.66 5.19
C ARG A 229 -5.37 14.37 5.02
N GLY A 230 -6.69 14.50 4.95
CA GLY A 230 -7.58 13.39 4.66
C GLY A 230 -7.67 13.15 3.16
N VAL A 231 -7.49 11.89 2.75
CA VAL A 231 -7.76 11.41 1.41
C VAL A 231 -8.97 10.50 1.47
N GLU A 232 -9.98 10.80 0.65
CA GLU A 232 -11.12 9.89 0.48
C GLU A 232 -10.65 8.64 -0.25
N THR A 233 -10.94 7.47 0.33
CA THR A 233 -10.63 6.17 -0.25
C THR A 233 -11.89 5.34 -0.38
N VAL A 234 -11.79 4.23 -1.11
CA VAL A 234 -12.93 3.34 -1.33
C VAL A 234 -12.64 2.00 -0.68
N SER A 235 -13.47 1.60 0.29
CA SER A 235 -13.34 0.32 0.98
C SER A 235 -14.69 -0.37 1.12
N GLY A 236 -14.71 -1.69 0.88
CA GLY A 236 -15.84 -2.56 1.22
C GLY A 236 -15.56 -3.45 2.45
N SER A 237 -14.40 -3.25 3.10
CA SER A 237 -13.86 -4.17 4.11
C SER A 237 -14.82 -4.44 5.26
N GLU A 238 -15.50 -3.43 5.78
CA GLU A 238 -16.44 -3.61 6.90
C GLU A 238 -17.56 -4.59 6.57
N VAL A 239 -18.15 -4.45 5.38
CA VAL A 239 -19.23 -5.34 4.90
C VAL A 239 -18.72 -6.77 4.75
N PHE A 240 -17.52 -6.94 4.20
CA PHE A 240 -16.95 -8.27 3.97
C PHE A 240 -16.48 -8.93 5.26
N ALA A 241 -15.84 -8.20 6.17
CA ALA A 241 -15.42 -8.67 7.48
C ALA A 241 -16.63 -9.17 8.29
N ARG A 242 -17.71 -8.38 8.32
CA ARG A 242 -18.98 -8.75 8.97
C ARG A 242 -19.58 -10.02 8.37
N ARG A 243 -19.64 -10.09 7.04
CA ARG A 243 -20.20 -11.23 6.31
C ARG A 243 -19.37 -12.51 6.47
N LEU A 244 -18.07 -12.38 6.74
CA LEU A 244 -17.15 -13.48 7.05
C LEU A 244 -17.17 -13.87 8.54
N GLY A 245 -17.82 -13.09 9.41
CA GLY A 245 -17.73 -13.27 10.86
C GLY A 245 -16.32 -13.01 11.40
N ALA A 246 -15.52 -12.19 10.71
CA ALA A 246 -14.14 -11.91 11.06
C ALA A 246 -14.01 -10.73 12.05
N ALA A 247 -13.02 -10.80 12.94
CA ALA A 247 -12.63 -9.63 13.73
C ALA A 247 -11.96 -8.61 12.79
N HIS A 248 -12.57 -7.43 12.68
CA HIS A 248 -12.11 -6.36 11.80
C HIS A 248 -11.12 -5.45 12.52
N LEU A 249 -9.90 -5.42 12.02
CA LEU A 249 -8.76 -4.67 12.54
C LEU A 249 -8.23 -3.72 11.48
N VAL A 250 -7.55 -2.66 11.94
CA VAL A 250 -6.78 -1.73 11.13
C VAL A 250 -5.32 -1.85 11.52
N LEU A 251 -4.48 -1.99 10.52
CA LEU A 251 -3.03 -1.94 10.58
C LEU A 251 -2.57 -0.60 10.00
N ASP A 252 -2.38 0.39 10.89
CA ASP A 252 -2.00 1.75 10.54
C ASP A 252 -0.58 2.14 10.99
N TYR A 253 -0.12 3.28 10.50
CA TYR A 253 1.24 3.79 10.64
C TYR A 253 1.17 5.18 11.29
N PRO A 254 1.02 5.28 12.63
CA PRO A 254 0.87 6.54 13.34
C PRO A 254 2.13 7.41 13.31
N SER A 255 3.29 6.81 13.07
CA SER A 255 4.57 7.50 12.83
C SER A 255 5.45 6.63 11.93
N ARG A 256 6.54 7.21 11.44
CA ARG A 256 7.50 6.52 10.58
C ARG A 256 8.07 5.23 11.18
N ASP A 257 8.23 5.17 12.50
CA ASP A 257 8.91 4.06 13.17
C ASP A 257 7.94 3.15 13.94
N ARG A 258 6.63 3.28 13.66
CA ARG A 258 5.60 2.57 14.43
C ARG A 258 4.49 2.05 13.53
N ILE A 259 4.17 0.79 13.75
CA ILE A 259 2.96 0.14 13.25
C ILE A 259 2.03 -0.05 14.43
N ARG A 260 0.72 0.13 14.23
CA ARG A 260 -0.28 -0.15 15.26
C ARG A 260 -1.38 -1.02 14.68
N VAL A 261 -1.77 -2.01 15.47
CA VAL A 261 -2.95 -2.84 15.21
C VAL A 261 -4.04 -2.39 16.16
N ARG A 262 -5.20 -2.02 15.63
CA ARG A 262 -6.34 -1.58 16.43
C ARG A 262 -7.64 -2.16 15.88
N PRO A 263 -8.71 -2.27 16.68
CA PRO A 263 -10.03 -2.56 16.16
C PRO A 263 -10.45 -1.52 15.12
N HIS A 264 -11.20 -1.95 14.10
CA HIS A 264 -11.86 -1.02 13.21
C HIS A 264 -13.06 -0.38 13.94
N ASP A 265 -12.99 0.94 14.11
CA ASP A 265 -13.94 1.79 14.85
C ASP A 265 -14.60 2.85 13.95
N GLY A 266 -14.42 2.74 12.63
CA GLY A 266 -14.85 3.75 11.65
C GLY A 266 -13.92 4.95 11.54
N GLY A 267 -12.87 5.04 12.38
CA GLY A 267 -11.84 6.07 12.29
C GLY A 267 -10.86 5.82 11.14
N PRO A 268 -10.24 6.89 10.59
CA PRO A 268 -9.35 6.78 9.45
C PRO A 268 -8.07 5.99 9.77
N ALA A 269 -7.56 5.27 8.78
CA ALA A 269 -6.20 4.74 8.85
C ALA A 269 -5.20 5.90 8.81
N LEU A 270 -4.05 5.75 9.48
CA LEU A 270 -2.97 6.73 9.51
C LEU A 270 -1.80 6.26 8.67
N CYS A 271 -1.16 7.17 7.94
CA CYS A 271 0.09 6.90 7.22
C CYS A 271 0.97 8.15 7.11
N PRO A 272 2.29 8.07 7.36
CA PRO A 272 3.20 9.15 6.99
C PRO A 272 3.10 9.37 5.48
N VAL A 273 2.98 10.63 5.05
CA VAL A 273 2.78 10.91 3.63
C VAL A 273 3.97 10.50 2.78
N GLU A 274 5.18 10.58 3.35
CA GLU A 274 6.41 10.13 2.72
C GLU A 274 6.42 8.62 2.45
N ASP A 275 5.66 7.83 3.19
CA ASP A 275 5.66 6.38 3.06
C ASP A 275 4.45 5.86 2.27
N TRP A 276 3.49 6.72 1.90
CA TRP A 276 2.32 6.32 1.11
C TRP A 276 2.60 6.39 -0.39
N VAL A 277 2.70 5.24 -1.07
CA VAL A 277 3.24 5.16 -2.45
C VAL A 277 2.31 5.72 -3.53
N PHE A 278 1.05 6.01 -3.22
CA PHE A 278 0.09 6.60 -4.16
C PHE A 278 0.02 8.12 -4.14
N TRP A 279 0.89 8.80 -3.37
CA TRP A 279 0.98 10.25 -3.37
C TRP A 279 1.08 10.90 -4.77
N PRO A 280 1.72 10.30 -5.81
CA PRO A 280 1.79 10.93 -7.14
C PRO A 280 0.42 11.15 -7.78
N ALA A 281 -0.61 10.40 -7.39
CA ALA A 281 -1.98 10.58 -7.87
C ALA A 281 -2.60 11.92 -7.41
N LEU A 282 -2.06 12.56 -6.38
CA LEU A 282 -2.55 13.83 -5.84
C LEU A 282 -2.07 15.06 -6.64
N VAL A 283 -0.97 14.95 -7.40
CA VAL A 283 -0.31 16.10 -8.06
C VAL A 283 -0.95 16.45 -9.42
N ALA A 284 -1.62 15.51 -10.08
CA ALA A 284 -2.22 15.69 -11.41
C ALA A 284 -3.49 16.58 -11.45
N ARG A 285 -3.69 17.45 -10.45
CA ARG A 285 -4.88 18.29 -10.29
C ARG A 285 -4.55 19.79 -10.30
N GLY A 286 -3.69 20.22 -11.22
CA GLY A 286 -3.77 21.60 -11.69
C GLY A 286 -5.14 21.81 -12.33
N ARG A 287 -5.91 22.79 -11.83
CA ARG A 287 -7.19 23.22 -12.41
C ARG A 287 -7.07 23.32 -13.95
N PRO A 288 -8.08 22.91 -14.74
CA PRO A 288 -8.27 23.58 -16.01
C PRO A 288 -8.51 25.05 -15.67
N ASP A 289 -7.69 25.94 -16.23
CA ASP A 289 -7.91 27.38 -16.14
C ASP A 289 -9.38 27.65 -16.44
N THR A 290 -10.09 28.19 -15.45
CA THR A 290 -11.32 28.92 -15.72
C THR A 290 -10.90 30.03 -16.67
N ALA A 291 -11.37 29.93 -17.93
CA ALA A 291 -11.24 30.98 -18.91
C ALA A 291 -11.60 32.33 -18.28
N PRO A 292 -10.89 33.42 -18.61
CA PRO A 292 -11.26 34.74 -18.11
C PRO A 292 -12.68 35.03 -18.56
N GLU A 293 -13.54 35.39 -17.62
CA GLU A 293 -14.84 35.97 -17.93
C GLU A 293 -14.61 37.17 -18.86
N ALA A 294 -15.24 37.11 -20.03
CA ALA A 294 -15.31 38.18 -21.01
C ALA A 294 -16.37 39.21 -20.60
#